data_AF-A0A6N3QRA1-F1
#
_entry.id   AF-A0A6N3QRA1-F1
#
_cell.length_a   1.000
_cell.length_b   1.000
_cell.length_c   1.000
_cell.angle_alpha   90.00
_cell.angle_beta   90.00
_cell.angle_gamma   90.00
#
_symmetry.space_group_name_H-M   'P 1'
#
loop_
_entity.id
_entity.type
_entity.pdbx_description
1 polymer ?
#
loop_
_entity_poly.entity_id
_entity_poly.type
_entity_poly.pdbx_seq_one_letter_code
_entity_poly.pdbx_strand_id
1 'polypeptide(L)'
;MRLKIVNAMKATGKPMVALFLGYTPAVARDENVWFASSLDEAARLACLLSRVTARCNAIAPVSSGFICGLYTGGTLAAEAAGLLAGHLGVEADDTHHHGMMLDADGHQIIDLGDDFYTVGRPHPMIDPALRNQLIADLGAKPQVRVLLLDVVIGFGATADPAASLVSA
;
A
#
# COMPACT_ATOMS: atom_id res chain seq x y z
N MET A 1 -21.36 9.41 26.14
CA MET A 1 -20.00 9.17 26.67
C MET A 1 -19.01 8.79 25.57
N ARG A 2 -19.21 7.69 24.82
CA ARG A 2 -18.26 7.22 23.77
C ARG A 2 -17.95 8.26 22.68
N LEU A 3 -18.95 8.94 22.13
CA LEU A 3 -18.76 10.00 21.12
C LEU A 3 -17.80 11.10 21.60
N LYS A 4 -17.90 11.51 22.87
CA LYS A 4 -17.00 12.52 23.46
C LYS A 4 -15.54 12.01 23.51
N ILE A 5 -15.33 10.73 23.79
CA ILE A 5 -14.01 10.11 23.81
C ILE A 5 -13.43 9.99 22.40
N VAL A 6 -14.22 9.53 21.42
CA VAL A 6 -13.78 9.44 20.02
C VAL A 6 -13.38 10.82 19.48
N ASN A 7 -14.19 11.86 19.73
CA ASN A 7 -13.84 13.22 19.31
C ASN A 7 -12.55 13.73 19.98
N ALA A 8 -12.32 13.38 21.25
CA ALA A 8 -11.08 13.71 21.93
C ALA A 8 -9.87 12.96 21.34
N MET A 9 -10.03 11.69 20.96
CA MET A 9 -8.99 10.91 20.27
C MET A 9 -8.65 11.51 18.89
N LYS A 10 -9.67 11.89 18.12
CA LYS A 10 -9.51 12.56 16.82
C LYS A 10 -8.71 13.85 16.93
N ALA A 11 -9.07 14.70 17.89
CA ALA A 11 -8.41 15.98 18.13
C ALA A 11 -6.90 15.87 18.43
N THR A 12 -6.39 14.69 18.82
CA THR A 12 -4.95 14.49 19.03
C THR A 12 -4.14 14.45 17.73
N GLY A 13 -4.77 14.10 16.60
CA GLY A 13 -4.12 13.87 15.31
C GLY A 13 -3.15 12.68 15.25
N LYS A 14 -2.92 11.99 16.38
CA LYS A 14 -2.03 10.82 16.44
C LYS A 14 -2.78 9.55 16.01
N PRO A 15 -2.12 8.55 15.41
CA PRO A 15 -2.76 7.25 15.21
C PRO A 15 -3.17 6.62 16.54
N MET A 16 -4.46 6.31 16.71
CA MET A 16 -5.05 5.83 17.96
C MET A 16 -5.79 4.51 17.75
N VAL A 17 -5.73 3.62 18.75
CA VAL A 17 -6.57 2.42 18.80
C VAL A 17 -7.57 2.56 19.93
N ALA A 18 -8.85 2.44 19.61
CA ALA A 18 -9.95 2.45 20.56
C ALA A 18 -10.49 1.01 20.76
N LEU A 19 -10.30 0.46 21.95
CA LEU A 19 -10.91 -0.80 22.37
C LEU A 19 -12.05 -0.51 23.35
N PHE A 20 -13.28 -0.82 22.94
CA PHE A 20 -14.44 -0.82 23.83
C PHE A 20 -14.89 -2.27 24.03
N LEU A 21 -14.56 -2.86 25.19
CA LEU A 21 -14.87 -4.26 25.46
C LEU A 21 -16.38 -4.55 25.34
N GLY A 22 -16.72 -5.63 24.62
CA GLY A 22 -18.09 -6.05 24.38
C GLY A 22 -18.87 -5.17 23.41
N TYR A 23 -18.18 -4.36 22.58
CA TYR A 23 -18.80 -3.50 21.58
C TYR A 23 -18.26 -3.81 20.19
N THR A 24 -19.17 -4.01 19.24
CA THR A 24 -18.85 -4.15 17.82
C THR A 24 -18.95 -2.77 17.16
N PRO A 25 -17.85 -2.19 16.64
CA PRO A 25 -17.87 -0.90 15.98
C PRO A 25 -18.60 -0.97 14.64
N ALA A 26 -19.24 0.14 14.24
CA ALA A 26 -19.91 0.24 12.94
C ALA A 26 -18.93 0.35 11.76
N VAL A 27 -17.74 0.88 12.02
CA VAL A 27 -16.64 1.03 11.06
C VAL A 27 -15.33 0.59 11.71
N ALA A 28 -14.42 0.01 10.93
CA ALA A 28 -13.10 -0.41 11.43
C ALA A 28 -12.18 0.79 11.73
N ARG A 29 -12.39 1.91 11.04
CA ARG A 29 -11.59 3.13 11.15
C ARG A 29 -12.45 4.37 10.96
N ASP A 30 -12.14 5.41 11.71
CA ASP A 30 -12.69 6.76 11.57
C ASP A 30 -11.54 7.77 11.73
N GLU A 31 -11.12 8.40 10.63
CA GLU A 31 -9.95 9.30 10.55
C GLU A 31 -8.65 8.65 11.09
N ASN A 32 -8.12 9.15 12.21
CA ASN A 32 -6.92 8.64 12.89
C ASN A 32 -7.24 7.63 14.01
N VAL A 33 -8.48 7.17 14.12
CA VAL A 33 -8.93 6.23 15.16
C VAL A 33 -9.27 4.89 14.52
N TRP A 34 -8.58 3.83 14.94
CA TRP A 34 -8.87 2.44 14.59
C TRP A 34 -9.63 1.77 15.73
N PHE A 35 -10.72 1.09 15.41
CA PHE A 35 -11.53 0.39 16.41
C PHE A 35 -11.14 -1.09 16.48
N ALA A 36 -11.04 -1.62 17.70
CA ALA A 36 -10.80 -3.03 17.96
C ALA A 36 -11.91 -3.60 18.84
N SER A 37 -12.14 -4.91 18.70
CA SER A 37 -13.17 -5.67 19.40
C SER A 37 -12.60 -6.63 20.46
N SER A 38 -11.32 -7.00 20.35
CA SER A 38 -10.60 -7.82 21.32
C SER A 38 -9.29 -7.19 21.81
N LEU A 39 -8.76 -7.72 22.92
CA LEU A 39 -7.49 -7.27 23.50
C LEU A 39 -6.30 -7.53 22.56
N ASP A 40 -6.25 -8.70 21.94
CA ASP A 40 -5.17 -9.07 21.02
C ASP A 40 -5.25 -8.28 19.71
N GLU A 41 -6.46 -8.05 19.17
CA GLU A 41 -6.67 -7.22 17.99
C GLU A 41 -6.20 -5.79 18.24
N ALA A 42 -6.57 -5.22 19.40
CA ALA A 42 -6.15 -3.88 19.80
C ALA A 42 -4.62 -3.78 19.89
N ALA A 43 -3.96 -4.76 20.51
CA ALA A 43 -2.51 -4.81 20.60
C ALA A 43 -1.84 -4.96 19.22
N ARG A 44 -2.38 -5.81 18.35
CA ARG A 44 -1.87 -6.00 16.98
C ARG A 44 -1.94 -4.71 16.16
N LEU A 45 -3.08 -4.01 16.21
CA LEU A 45 -3.27 -2.72 15.54
C LEU A 45 -2.34 -1.66 16.14
N ALA A 46 -2.22 -1.58 17.46
CA ALA A 46 -1.33 -0.61 18.11
C ALA A 46 0.13 -0.84 17.70
N CYS A 47 0.58 -2.09 17.66
CA CYS A 47 1.92 -2.45 17.18
C CYS A 47 2.12 -2.10 15.70
N LEU A 48 1.13 -2.35 14.84
CA LEU A 48 1.19 -1.96 13.42
C LEU A 48 1.35 -0.45 13.26
N LEU A 49 0.45 0.33 13.86
CA LEU A 49 0.47 1.80 13.79
C LEU A 49 1.76 2.37 14.39
N SER A 50 2.26 1.79 15.47
CA SER A 50 3.54 2.17 16.07
C SER A 50 4.71 1.95 15.12
N ARG A 51 4.78 0.81 14.42
CA ARG A 51 5.87 0.52 13.46
C ARG A 51 5.85 1.49 12.28
N VAL A 52 4.66 1.75 11.72
CA VAL A 52 4.49 2.69 10.61
C VAL A 52 4.88 4.10 11.04
N THR A 53 4.34 4.58 12.17
CA THR A 53 4.65 5.92 12.71
C THR A 53 6.14 6.08 13.00
N ALA A 54 6.77 5.09 13.63
CA ALA A 54 8.20 5.13 13.92
C ALA A 54 9.05 5.23 12.64
N ARG A 55 8.70 4.48 11.59
CA ARG A 55 9.40 4.52 10.30
C ARG A 55 9.17 5.85 9.58
N CYS A 56 7.94 6.36 9.53
CA CYS A 56 7.63 7.68 8.97
C CYS A 56 8.42 8.79 9.66
N ASN A 57 8.50 8.76 10.99
CA ASN A 57 9.28 9.73 11.77
C ASN A 57 10.80 9.62 11.50
N ALA A 58 11.31 8.41 11.31
CA ALA A 58 12.73 8.18 10.99
C ALA A 58 13.10 8.62 9.57
N ILE A 59 12.19 8.45 8.60
CA ILE A 59 12.37 8.93 7.22
C ILE A 59 12.23 10.46 7.16
N ALA A 60 11.33 11.04 7.96
CA ALA A 60 11.02 12.47 8.01
C ALA A 60 10.74 13.07 6.60
N PRO A 61 9.65 12.65 5.93
CA PRO A 61 9.35 13.12 4.58
C PRO A 61 9.19 14.65 4.54
N VAL A 62 9.96 15.29 3.67
CA VAL A 62 10.05 16.76 3.56
C VAL A 62 9.09 17.38 2.54
N SER A 63 8.46 16.56 1.70
CA SER A 63 7.55 17.00 0.63
C SER A 63 6.49 15.95 0.33
N SER A 64 5.33 16.40 -0.13
CA SER A 64 4.26 15.54 -0.64
C SER A 64 4.55 15.03 -2.05
N GLY A 65 3.78 14.02 -2.45
CA GLY A 65 3.73 13.51 -3.82
C GLY A 65 3.02 12.16 -3.87
N PHE A 66 3.23 11.44 -4.95
CA PHE A 66 2.41 10.29 -5.31
C PHE A 66 3.03 8.95 -4.93
N ILE A 67 2.17 7.94 -4.88
CA ILE A 67 2.53 6.54 -4.70
C ILE A 67 2.46 5.89 -6.08
N CYS A 68 3.48 5.13 -6.46
CA CYS A 68 3.45 4.28 -7.64
C CYS A 68 3.73 2.84 -7.19
N GLY A 69 2.79 1.93 -7.39
CA GLY A 69 2.97 0.51 -7.15
C GLY A 69 3.26 -0.21 -8.45
N LEU A 70 4.39 -0.91 -8.51
CA LEU A 70 4.79 -1.74 -9.65
C LEU A 70 4.81 -3.19 -9.20
N TYR A 71 3.70 -3.89 -9.36
CA TYR A 71 3.50 -5.25 -8.87
C TYR A 71 3.73 -6.29 -9.97
N THR A 72 4.20 -7.47 -9.58
CA THR A 72 4.42 -8.61 -10.49
C THR A 72 3.38 -9.72 -10.33
N GLY A 73 2.73 -9.82 -9.16
CA GLY A 73 1.62 -10.73 -8.91
C GLY A 73 0.27 -9.99 -8.86
N GLY A 74 -0.64 -10.32 -9.77
CA GLY A 74 -1.92 -9.62 -9.91
C GLY A 74 -2.80 -9.62 -8.67
N THR A 75 -2.91 -10.73 -7.92
CA THR A 75 -3.66 -10.75 -6.65
C THR A 75 -3.06 -9.80 -5.60
N LEU A 76 -1.73 -9.70 -5.54
CA LEU A 76 -1.05 -8.79 -4.63
C LEU A 76 -1.28 -7.33 -5.04
N ALA A 77 -1.27 -7.06 -6.35
CA ALA A 77 -1.58 -5.74 -6.90
C ALA A 77 -3.02 -5.32 -6.54
N ALA A 78 -3.99 -6.21 -6.74
CA ALA A 78 -5.40 -5.96 -6.44
C ALA A 78 -5.65 -5.73 -4.94
N GLU A 79 -5.06 -6.54 -4.05
CA GLU A 79 -5.18 -6.33 -2.61
C GLU A 79 -4.53 -5.01 -2.17
N ALA A 80 -3.35 -4.69 -2.69
CA ALA A 80 -2.67 -3.42 -2.40
C ALA A 80 -3.49 -2.21 -2.87
N ALA A 81 -4.12 -2.31 -4.05
CA ALA A 81 -5.02 -1.29 -4.58
C ALA A 81 -6.23 -1.07 -3.67
N GLY A 82 -6.95 -2.13 -3.29
CA GLY A 82 -8.10 -2.03 -2.39
C GLY A 82 -7.73 -1.48 -1.01
N LEU A 83 -6.60 -1.92 -0.45
CA LEU A 83 -6.08 -1.39 0.81
C LEU A 83 -5.75 0.10 0.69
N LEU A 84 -5.04 0.52 -0.36
CA LEU A 84 -4.65 1.92 -0.55
C LEU A 84 -5.89 2.81 -0.79
N ALA A 85 -6.83 2.36 -1.63
CA ALA A 85 -8.09 3.06 -1.88
C ALA A 85 -8.85 3.34 -0.57
N GLY A 86 -8.97 2.32 0.29
CA GLY A 86 -9.59 2.47 1.62
C GLY A 86 -8.84 3.42 2.57
N HIS A 87 -7.53 3.60 2.41
CA HIS A 87 -6.76 4.58 3.19
C HIS A 87 -6.88 6.01 2.65
N LEU A 88 -7.05 6.17 1.34
CA LEU A 88 -7.25 7.46 0.67
C LEU A 88 -8.72 7.93 0.74
N GLY A 89 -9.67 7.01 0.98
CA GLY A 89 -11.09 7.31 0.94
C GLY A 89 -11.63 7.48 -0.48
N VAL A 90 -11.02 6.76 -1.43
CA VAL A 90 -11.43 6.71 -2.83
C VAL A 90 -11.99 5.33 -3.16
N GLU A 91 -12.82 5.24 -4.19
CA GLU A 91 -13.29 3.96 -4.70
C GLU A 91 -12.16 3.26 -5.47
N ALA A 92 -12.06 1.93 -5.33
CA ALA A 92 -11.20 1.15 -6.22
C ALA A 92 -11.84 1.08 -7.61
N ASP A 93 -11.04 1.12 -8.67
CA ASP A 93 -11.56 1.03 -10.03
C ASP A 93 -11.89 -0.43 -10.37
N ASP A 94 -13.17 -0.80 -10.35
CA ASP A 94 -13.61 -2.17 -10.64
C ASP A 94 -13.23 -2.67 -12.04
N THR A 95 -12.96 -1.76 -12.99
CA THR A 95 -12.69 -2.14 -14.38
C THR A 95 -11.25 -2.59 -14.60
N HIS A 96 -10.33 -2.19 -13.71
CA HIS A 96 -8.90 -2.56 -13.71
C HIS A 96 -8.25 -2.65 -15.09
N HIS A 97 -8.57 -1.69 -15.97
CA HIS A 97 -8.27 -1.81 -17.39
C HIS A 97 -6.75 -1.81 -17.65
N HIS A 98 -6.26 -2.80 -18.43
CA HIS A 98 -4.84 -2.94 -18.77
C HIS A 98 -3.90 -2.99 -17.55
N GLY A 99 -4.25 -3.78 -16.54
CA GLY A 99 -3.44 -3.95 -15.34
C GLY A 99 -3.40 -2.73 -14.41
N MET A 100 -4.15 -1.66 -14.67
CA MET A 100 -4.23 -0.51 -13.75
C MET A 100 -5.17 -0.84 -12.59
N MET A 101 -4.61 -1.21 -11.44
CA MET A 101 -5.39 -1.65 -10.27
C MET A 101 -5.95 -0.48 -9.44
N LEU A 102 -5.29 0.67 -9.48
CA LEU A 102 -5.75 1.92 -8.88
C LEU A 102 -5.16 3.08 -9.66
N ASP A 103 -5.98 4.07 -10.00
CA ASP A 103 -5.54 5.38 -10.49
C ASP A 103 -6.42 6.47 -9.86
N ALA A 104 -5.95 7.07 -8.76
CA ALA A 104 -6.72 8.03 -7.98
C ALA A 104 -5.82 9.10 -7.37
N ASP A 105 -6.17 10.37 -7.57
CA ASP A 105 -5.43 11.53 -7.06
C ASP A 105 -3.93 11.52 -7.40
N GLY A 106 -3.57 10.91 -8.54
CA GLY A 106 -2.19 10.72 -9.00
C GLY A 106 -1.46 9.53 -8.38
N HIS A 107 -2.06 8.83 -7.41
CA HIS A 107 -1.56 7.56 -6.89
C HIS A 107 -1.94 6.41 -7.84
N GLN A 108 -0.99 5.54 -8.13
CA GLN A 108 -1.17 4.42 -9.06
C GLN A 108 -0.73 3.09 -8.44
N ILE A 109 -1.47 2.02 -8.70
CA ILE A 109 -1.06 0.63 -8.46
C ILE A 109 -1.23 -0.14 -9.76
N ILE A 110 -0.17 -0.78 -10.23
CA ILE A 110 -0.11 -1.42 -11.55
C ILE A 110 0.26 -2.89 -11.37
N ASP A 111 -0.53 -3.78 -11.98
CA ASP A 111 -0.19 -5.18 -12.22
C ASP A 111 0.58 -5.28 -13.55
N LEU A 112 1.89 -5.49 -13.46
CA LEU A 112 2.74 -5.70 -14.65
C LEU A 112 2.60 -7.10 -15.25
N GLY A 113 1.90 -8.01 -14.57
CA GLY A 113 1.60 -9.36 -15.06
C GLY A 113 0.48 -9.40 -16.09
N ASP A 114 -0.30 -8.32 -16.21
CA ASP A 114 -1.38 -8.19 -17.18
C ASP A 114 -0.88 -8.34 -18.63
N ASP A 115 -1.73 -8.91 -19.49
CA ASP A 115 -1.44 -9.14 -20.91
C ASP A 115 -0.97 -7.87 -21.63
N PHE A 116 -1.48 -6.70 -21.23
CA PHE A 116 -1.08 -5.40 -21.78
C PHE A 116 0.44 -5.15 -21.65
N TYR A 117 1.05 -5.58 -20.55
CA TYR A 117 2.48 -5.37 -20.27
C TYR A 117 3.37 -6.53 -20.72
N THR A 118 2.78 -7.70 -20.99
CA THR A 118 3.51 -8.93 -21.31
C THR A 118 3.51 -9.29 -22.81
N VAL A 119 2.87 -8.49 -23.67
CA VAL A 119 2.96 -8.69 -25.13
C VAL A 119 4.41 -8.64 -25.62
N GLY A 120 4.89 -9.76 -26.15
CA GLY A 120 6.24 -9.90 -26.70
C GLY A 120 7.36 -9.93 -25.65
N ARG A 121 7.02 -10.13 -24.37
CA ARG A 121 7.97 -10.16 -23.23
C ARG A 121 7.63 -11.31 -22.28
N PRO A 122 8.60 -11.86 -21.53
CA PRO A 122 8.28 -12.80 -20.46
C PRO A 122 7.48 -12.13 -19.34
N HIS A 123 6.72 -12.92 -18.58
CA HIS A 123 5.99 -12.44 -17.41
C HIS A 123 6.98 -11.83 -16.37
N PRO A 124 6.63 -10.72 -15.70
CA PRO A 124 7.56 -9.95 -14.84
C PRO A 124 8.05 -10.70 -13.60
N MET A 125 7.36 -11.76 -13.18
CA MET A 125 7.86 -12.66 -12.12
C MET A 125 9.08 -13.50 -12.57
N ILE A 126 9.19 -13.77 -13.88
CA ILE A 126 10.26 -14.57 -14.47
C ILE A 126 11.42 -13.66 -14.88
N ASP A 127 11.10 -12.60 -15.63
CA ASP A 127 12.05 -11.63 -16.16
C ASP A 127 11.77 -10.22 -15.59
N PRO A 128 12.70 -9.63 -14.82
CA PRO A 128 12.47 -8.35 -14.16
C PRO A 128 12.72 -7.14 -15.08
N ALA A 129 13.14 -7.32 -16.33
CA ALA A 129 13.65 -6.24 -17.18
C ALA A 129 12.66 -5.08 -17.35
N LEU A 130 11.38 -5.38 -17.61
CA LEU A 130 10.34 -4.34 -17.75
C LEU A 130 10.17 -3.56 -16.44
N ARG A 131 10.00 -4.28 -15.33
CA ARG A 131 9.79 -3.66 -14.02
C ARG A 131 10.98 -2.77 -13.66
N ASN A 132 12.20 -3.26 -13.85
CA ASN A 132 13.41 -2.52 -13.55
C ASN A 132 13.54 -1.26 -14.42
N GLN A 133 13.23 -1.35 -15.71
CA GLN A 133 13.20 -0.16 -16.57
C GLN A 133 12.19 0.88 -16.06
N LEU A 134 10.99 0.45 -15.68
CA LEU A 134 9.98 1.35 -15.13
C LEU A 134 10.41 1.97 -13.80
N ILE A 135 11.13 1.23 -12.96
CA ILE A 135 11.73 1.76 -11.72
C ILE A 135 12.76 2.84 -12.05
N ALA A 136 13.69 2.57 -12.98
CA ALA A 136 14.69 3.54 -13.42
C ALA A 136 14.04 4.82 -13.98
N ASP A 137 12.97 4.67 -14.76
CA ASP A 137 12.20 5.78 -15.33
C ASP A 137 11.51 6.66 -14.27
N LEU A 138 11.26 6.13 -13.05
CA LEU A 138 10.78 6.96 -11.94
C LEU A 138 11.81 8.02 -11.51
N GLY A 139 13.09 7.83 -11.82
CA GLY A 139 14.13 8.84 -11.60
C GLY A 139 13.86 10.16 -12.34
N ALA A 140 13.08 10.11 -13.43
CA ALA A 140 12.64 11.30 -14.17
C ALA A 140 11.28 11.85 -13.69
N LYS A 141 10.67 11.24 -12.66
CA LYS A 141 9.33 11.59 -12.15
C LYS A 141 9.42 12.06 -10.69
N PRO A 142 9.91 13.29 -10.41
CA PRO A 142 10.13 13.78 -9.04
C PRO A 142 8.86 13.88 -8.20
N GLN A 143 7.69 13.88 -8.84
CA GLN A 143 6.38 13.83 -8.18
C GLN A 143 6.08 12.47 -7.53
N VAL A 144 6.74 11.38 -7.95
CA VAL A 144 6.60 10.06 -7.32
C VAL A 144 7.50 10.00 -6.09
N ARG A 145 6.90 9.87 -4.91
CA ARG A 145 7.60 9.93 -3.62
C ARG A 145 7.67 8.59 -2.91
N VAL A 146 6.82 7.65 -3.29
CA VAL A 146 6.79 6.29 -2.75
C VAL A 146 6.66 5.30 -3.89
N LEU A 147 7.55 4.31 -3.91
CA LEU A 147 7.46 3.14 -4.79
C LEU A 147 7.02 1.95 -3.93
N LEU A 148 5.92 1.29 -4.30
CA LEU A 148 5.47 0.02 -3.72
C LEU A 148 5.87 -1.16 -4.61
N LEU A 149 6.38 -2.21 -3.98
CA LEU A 149 6.91 -3.40 -4.65
C LEU A 149 6.48 -4.67 -3.90
N ASP A 150 6.05 -5.69 -4.63
CA ASP A 150 6.07 -7.09 -4.23
C ASP A 150 7.39 -7.77 -4.63
N VAL A 151 7.90 -8.69 -3.82
CA VAL A 151 9.07 -9.51 -4.18
C VAL A 151 8.67 -10.98 -4.05
N VAL A 152 8.30 -11.59 -5.17
CA VAL A 152 7.87 -12.99 -5.22
C VAL A 152 9.07 -13.87 -5.56
N ILE A 153 9.34 -14.87 -4.72
CA ILE A 153 10.43 -15.84 -4.87
C ILE A 153 9.89 -17.26 -4.97
N GLY A 154 10.77 -18.21 -5.29
CA GLY A 154 10.44 -19.63 -5.39
C GLY A 154 10.64 -20.16 -6.81
N PHE A 155 10.19 -21.39 -7.05
CA PHE A 155 10.33 -22.01 -8.36
C PHE A 155 9.60 -21.20 -9.44
N GLY A 156 10.29 -20.95 -10.56
CA GLY A 156 9.76 -20.18 -11.68
C GLY A 156 9.89 -18.66 -11.55
N ALA A 157 10.41 -18.14 -10.43
CA ALA A 157 10.74 -16.72 -10.29
C ALA A 157 12.19 -16.42 -10.72
N THR A 158 12.51 -15.14 -10.87
CA THR A 158 13.90 -14.68 -11.03
C THR A 158 14.81 -15.24 -9.93
N ALA A 159 16.05 -15.61 -10.27
CA ALA A 159 16.97 -16.27 -9.34
C ALA A 159 17.35 -15.42 -8.12
N ASP A 160 17.57 -14.11 -8.32
CA ASP A 160 17.82 -13.14 -7.24
C ASP A 160 17.08 -11.83 -7.54
N PRO A 161 15.79 -11.74 -7.20
CA PRO A 161 14.99 -10.55 -7.52
C PRO A 161 15.40 -9.34 -6.66
N ALA A 162 15.98 -9.57 -5.47
CA ALA A 162 16.40 -8.48 -4.59
C ALA A 162 17.59 -7.73 -5.18
N ALA A 163 18.64 -8.44 -5.62
CA ALA A 163 19.79 -7.81 -6.27
C ALA A 163 19.39 -7.07 -7.56
N SER A 164 18.46 -7.66 -8.33
CA SER A 164 17.93 -7.04 -9.54
C SER A 164 17.19 -5.74 -9.26
N LEU A 165 16.31 -5.71 -8.25
CA LEU A 165 15.56 -4.51 -7.84
C LEU A 165 16.45 -3.39 -7.31
N VAL A 166 17.51 -3.72 -6.56
CA VAL A 166 18.45 -2.71 -6.04
C VAL A 166 19.29 -2.09 -7.17
N SER A 167 19.49 -2.83 -8.26
CA SER A 167 20.30 -2.38 -9.41
C SER A 167 19.48 -1.64 -10.48
N ALA A 168 18.15 -1.60 -10.34
CA ALA A 168 17.23 -0.89 -11.23
C ALA A 168 17.30 0.62 -10.99
#